data_AF-A0AAD7G970-F1
#
_entry.id   AF-A0AAD7G970-F1
#
_cell.length_a   1.000
_cell.length_b   1.000
_cell.length_c   1.000
_cell.angle_alpha   90.00
_cell.angle_beta   90.00
_cell.angle_gamma   90.00
#
_symmetry.space_group_name_H-M   'P 1'
#
loop_
_entity.id
_entity.type
_entity.pdbx_description
1 polymer ?
#
loop_
_entity_poly.entity_id
_entity_poly.type
_entity_poly.pdbx_seq_one_letter_code
_entity_poly.pdbx_strand_id
1 'polypeptide(L)'
;MTTNLLDQERIELQAKAFEVGDLENELQRQANELETLRNSTKKEMEQLREEHALEIRDLLNELAYQEGLNATIQKELSTSRHKTSLLSTTLADARNQTNDNYSLLRNERCKTTRARSSIKATETILLACELDIRAAEEQLQALQAANEQLAATIKALDNRTSKENLQISDARGRAPKVTSNAIAKAKAKALTFKLTKGGVYTPQAHALGRKLESHGRSQEFVGVAIQDVCKAAGVKCDRRMSRRTVGRAIGEGVVAAKV
;
A
#
# COMPACT_ATOMS: atom_id res chain seq x y z
N MET A 1 -20.22 -123.71 131.85
CA MET A 1 -19.08 -122.96 131.25
C MET A 1 -19.24 -122.83 129.73
N THR A 2 -20.41 -122.39 129.27
CA THR A 2 -20.72 -122.19 127.83
C THR A 2 -21.67 -120.99 127.61
N THR A 3 -22.10 -120.32 128.68
CA THR A 3 -23.03 -119.18 128.63
C THR A 3 -22.32 -117.82 128.61
N ASN A 4 -21.04 -117.72 129.01
CA ASN A 4 -20.27 -116.47 128.96
C ASN A 4 -19.64 -116.16 127.59
N LEU A 5 -19.43 -117.16 126.71
CA LEU A 5 -18.92 -116.93 125.35
C LEU A 5 -20.01 -116.41 124.41
N LEU A 6 -21.25 -116.89 124.58
CA LEU A 6 -22.40 -116.45 123.78
C LEU A 6 -22.79 -114.99 124.08
N ASP A 7 -22.66 -114.51 125.32
CA ASP A 7 -22.90 -113.11 125.65
C ASP A 7 -21.77 -112.19 125.16
N GLN A 8 -20.52 -112.68 125.11
CA GLN A 8 -19.38 -111.93 124.56
C GLN A 8 -19.45 -111.81 123.03
N GLU A 9 -19.80 -112.90 122.33
CA GLU A 9 -20.09 -112.87 120.89
C GLU A 9 -21.30 -112.01 120.56
N ARG A 10 -22.32 -111.98 121.43
CA ARG A 10 -23.51 -111.13 121.26
C ARG A 10 -23.19 -109.65 121.46
N ILE A 11 -22.30 -109.31 122.40
CA ILE A 11 -21.79 -107.94 122.59
C ILE A 11 -20.89 -107.52 121.42
N GLU A 12 -20.01 -108.40 120.93
CA GLU A 12 -19.20 -108.13 119.75
C GLU A 12 -20.04 -108.01 118.47
N LEU A 13 -21.09 -108.82 118.31
CA LEU A 13 -22.03 -108.71 117.19
C LEU A 13 -22.88 -107.44 117.31
N GLN A 14 -23.25 -107.01 118.52
CA GLN A 14 -23.92 -105.71 118.73
C GLN A 14 -22.98 -104.53 118.47
N ALA A 15 -21.71 -104.62 118.87
CA ALA A 15 -20.70 -103.59 118.59
C ALA A 15 -20.39 -103.50 117.09
N LYS A 16 -20.25 -104.65 116.40
CA LYS A 16 -20.10 -104.70 114.94
C LYS A 16 -21.36 -104.23 114.20
N ALA A 17 -22.56 -104.54 114.70
CA ALA A 17 -23.80 -104.02 114.12
C ALA A 17 -23.94 -102.50 114.32
N PHE A 18 -23.44 -101.97 115.44
CA PHE A 18 -23.36 -100.53 115.69
C PHE A 18 -22.33 -99.85 114.77
N GLU A 19 -21.15 -100.44 114.61
CA GLU A 19 -20.09 -99.96 113.71
C GLU A 19 -20.52 -100.03 112.23
N VAL A 20 -21.24 -101.08 111.83
CA VAL A 20 -21.88 -101.18 110.50
C VAL A 20 -22.97 -100.12 110.34
N GLY A 21 -23.80 -99.87 111.36
CA GLY A 21 -24.79 -98.80 111.33
C GLY A 21 -24.18 -97.40 111.23
N ASP A 22 -23.06 -97.15 111.92
CA ASP A 22 -22.29 -95.90 111.80
C ASP A 22 -21.67 -95.74 110.41
N LEU A 23 -21.11 -96.82 109.85
CA LEU A 23 -20.58 -96.85 108.47
C LEU A 23 -21.68 -96.66 107.42
N GLU A 24 -22.86 -97.26 107.61
CA GLU A 24 -24.02 -97.07 106.73
C GLU A 24 -24.53 -95.63 106.79
N ASN A 25 -24.60 -95.04 107.98
CA ASN A 25 -24.96 -93.63 108.16
C ASN A 25 -23.94 -92.69 107.52
N GLU A 26 -22.64 -92.99 107.63
CA GLU A 26 -21.58 -92.21 107.01
C GLU A 26 -21.58 -92.35 105.48
N LEU A 27 -21.80 -93.56 104.97
CA LEU A 27 -21.93 -93.80 103.53
C LEU A 27 -23.18 -93.10 102.96
N GLN A 28 -24.29 -93.07 103.71
CA GLN A 28 -25.49 -92.32 103.34
C GLN A 28 -25.24 -90.80 103.37
N ARG A 29 -24.48 -90.28 104.35
CA ARG A 29 -24.07 -88.86 104.38
C ARG A 29 -23.21 -88.51 103.17
N GLN A 30 -22.19 -89.31 102.88
CA GLN A 30 -21.32 -89.13 101.73
C GLN A 30 -22.10 -89.23 100.41
N ALA A 31 -23.06 -90.14 100.28
CA ALA A 31 -23.92 -90.26 99.10
C ALA A 31 -24.79 -89.01 98.91
N ASN A 32 -25.40 -88.51 99.98
CA ASN A 32 -26.18 -87.26 99.94
C ASN A 32 -25.29 -86.05 99.60
N GLU A 33 -24.07 -85.99 100.13
CA GLU A 33 -23.10 -84.92 99.86
C GLU A 33 -22.57 -84.96 98.42
N LEU A 34 -22.35 -86.15 97.86
CA LEU A 34 -22.05 -86.32 96.44
C LEU A 34 -23.23 -85.92 95.55
N GLU A 35 -24.46 -86.17 95.97
CA GLU A 35 -25.65 -85.77 95.24
C GLU A 35 -25.84 -84.24 95.24
N THR A 36 -25.62 -83.57 96.38
CA THR A 36 -25.67 -82.10 96.45
C THR A 36 -24.56 -81.46 95.63
N LEU A 37 -23.32 -81.98 95.69
CA LEU A 37 -22.22 -81.54 94.84
C LEU A 37 -22.54 -81.74 93.35
N ARG A 38 -23.04 -82.92 92.97
CA ARG A 38 -23.44 -83.20 91.57
C ARG A 38 -24.51 -82.22 91.08
N ASN A 39 -25.52 -81.93 91.91
CA ASN A 39 -26.56 -80.96 91.59
C ASN A 39 -26.01 -79.53 91.51
N SER A 40 -25.09 -79.15 92.39
CA SER A 40 -24.39 -77.85 92.34
C SER A 40 -23.57 -77.71 91.06
N THR A 41 -22.71 -78.68 90.76
CA THR A 41 -21.88 -78.66 89.53
C THR A 41 -22.76 -78.66 88.28
N LYS A 42 -23.88 -79.40 88.27
CA LYS A 42 -24.82 -79.35 87.15
C LYS A 42 -25.40 -77.95 86.97
N LYS A 43 -25.80 -77.28 88.06
CA LYS A 43 -26.33 -75.92 88.03
C LYS A 43 -25.28 -74.91 87.59
N GLU A 44 -24.05 -75.00 88.09
CA GLU A 44 -22.93 -74.15 87.67
C GLU A 44 -22.61 -74.34 86.18
N MET A 45 -22.61 -75.57 85.68
CA MET A 45 -22.41 -75.85 84.26
C MET A 45 -23.57 -75.32 83.40
N GLU A 46 -24.80 -75.31 83.91
CA GLU A 46 -25.96 -74.75 83.22
C GLU A 46 -25.88 -73.21 83.18
N GLN A 47 -25.51 -72.58 84.29
CA GLN A 47 -25.25 -71.13 84.36
C GLN A 47 -24.13 -70.71 83.40
N LEU A 48 -23.00 -71.42 83.40
CA LEU A 48 -21.88 -71.14 82.50
C LEU A 48 -22.30 -71.29 81.02
N ARG A 49 -23.13 -72.28 80.70
CA ARG A 49 -23.67 -72.45 79.34
C ARG A 49 -24.59 -71.31 78.94
N GLU A 50 -25.45 -70.85 79.86
CA GLU A 50 -26.32 -69.71 79.62
C GLU A 50 -25.52 -68.42 79.40
N GLU A 51 -24.53 -68.16 80.26
CA GLU A 51 -23.62 -67.01 80.13
C GLU A 51 -22.87 -67.03 78.80
N HIS A 52 -22.26 -68.16 78.44
CA HIS A 52 -21.58 -68.32 77.16
C HIS A 52 -22.53 -68.17 75.97
N ALA A 53 -23.78 -68.66 76.07
CA ALA A 53 -24.76 -68.52 75.02
C ALA A 53 -25.20 -67.06 74.81
N LEU A 54 -25.29 -66.27 75.89
CA LEU A 54 -25.55 -64.83 75.83
C LEU A 54 -24.36 -64.10 75.20
N GLU A 55 -23.13 -64.39 75.64
CA GLU A 55 -21.93 -63.77 75.06
C GLU A 55 -21.79 -64.07 73.56
N ILE A 56 -22.00 -65.33 73.15
CA ILE A 56 -22.03 -65.72 71.73
C ILE A 56 -23.09 -64.93 70.97
N ARG A 57 -24.29 -64.77 71.53
CA ARG A 57 -25.37 -64.01 70.89
C ARG A 57 -24.99 -62.54 70.70
N ASP A 58 -24.40 -61.92 71.72
CA ASP A 58 -23.99 -60.52 71.66
C ASP A 58 -22.85 -60.31 70.64
N LEU A 59 -21.88 -61.22 70.59
CA LEU A 59 -20.82 -61.21 69.58
C LEU A 59 -21.36 -61.39 68.16
N LEU A 60 -22.36 -62.25 67.97
CA LEU A 60 -23.03 -62.43 66.66
C LEU A 60 -23.80 -61.17 66.24
N ASN A 61 -24.46 -60.50 67.17
CA ASN A 61 -25.16 -59.24 66.90
C ASN A 61 -24.17 -58.12 66.52
N GLU A 62 -23.05 -58.01 67.23
CA GLU A 62 -22.00 -57.05 66.91
C GLU A 62 -21.37 -57.35 65.54
N LEU A 63 -21.10 -58.63 65.23
CA LEU A 63 -20.60 -59.04 63.92
C LEU A 63 -21.58 -58.63 62.79
N ALA A 64 -22.87 -58.91 62.96
CA ALA A 64 -23.89 -58.53 61.99
C ALA A 64 -24.00 -57.01 61.80
N TYR A 65 -23.83 -56.23 62.87
CA TYR A 65 -23.77 -54.77 62.80
C TYR A 65 -22.55 -54.29 62.01
N GLN A 66 -21.37 -54.84 62.28
CA GLN A 66 -20.13 -54.51 61.57
C GLN A 66 -20.21 -54.89 60.09
N GLU A 67 -20.82 -56.04 59.75
CA GLU A 67 -21.07 -56.42 58.36
C GLU A 67 -21.98 -55.43 57.63
N GLY A 68 -23.06 -54.98 58.29
CA GLY A 68 -23.95 -53.95 57.74
C GLY A 68 -23.23 -52.61 57.51
N LEU A 69 -22.37 -52.20 58.44
CA LEU A 69 -21.56 -51.00 58.30
C LEU A 69 -20.57 -51.13 57.13
N ASN A 70 -19.89 -52.26 57.02
CA ASN A 70 -18.95 -52.56 55.93
C ASN A 70 -19.65 -52.53 54.56
N ALA A 71 -20.85 -53.10 54.45
CA ALA A 71 -21.63 -53.06 53.22
C ALA A 71 -21.98 -51.62 52.81
N THR A 72 -22.32 -50.76 53.79
CA THR A 72 -22.62 -49.35 53.57
C THR A 72 -21.39 -48.59 53.08
N ILE A 73 -20.23 -48.78 53.74
CA ILE A 73 -18.96 -48.17 53.36
C ILE A 73 -18.55 -48.59 51.95
N GLN A 74 -18.69 -49.86 51.58
CA GLN A 74 -18.38 -50.34 50.23
C GLN A 74 -19.27 -49.69 49.17
N LYS A 75 -20.56 -49.51 49.46
CA LYS A 75 -21.49 -48.82 48.56
C LYS A 75 -21.10 -47.34 48.39
N GLU A 76 -20.79 -46.64 49.47
CA GLU A 76 -20.33 -45.24 49.41
C GLU A 76 -19.00 -45.12 48.66
N LEU A 77 -18.06 -46.04 48.89
CA LEU A 77 -16.79 -46.06 48.20
C LEU A 77 -16.96 -46.26 46.68
N SER A 78 -17.85 -47.16 46.26
CA SER A 78 -18.12 -47.40 44.84
C SER A 78 -18.77 -46.20 44.15
N THR A 79 -19.74 -45.55 44.80
CA THR A 79 -20.36 -44.32 44.28
C THR A 79 -19.37 -43.16 44.21
N SER A 80 -18.52 -43.00 45.22
CA SER A 80 -17.44 -41.99 45.25
C SER A 80 -16.41 -42.23 44.14
N ARG A 81 -15.98 -43.49 43.93
CA ARG A 81 -15.09 -43.87 42.82
C ARG A 81 -15.71 -43.55 41.46
N HIS A 82 -16.98 -43.88 41.26
CA HIS A 82 -17.68 -43.57 40.03
C HIS A 82 -17.76 -42.06 39.78
N LYS A 83 -18.12 -41.27 40.81
CA LYS A 83 -18.14 -39.80 40.73
C LYS A 83 -16.76 -39.23 40.40
N THR A 84 -15.71 -39.74 41.03
CA THR A 84 -14.32 -39.33 40.76
C THR A 84 -13.92 -39.63 39.32
N SER A 85 -14.29 -40.81 38.81
CA SER A 85 -14.05 -41.18 37.41
C SER A 85 -14.75 -40.22 36.45
N LEU A 86 -16.03 -39.90 36.69
CA LEU A 86 -16.79 -38.98 35.86
C LEU A 86 -16.21 -37.56 35.88
N LEU A 87 -15.79 -37.07 37.06
CA LEU A 87 -15.14 -35.77 37.18
C LEU A 87 -13.78 -35.75 36.47
N SER A 88 -13.04 -36.86 36.48
CA SER A 88 -11.78 -36.98 35.77
C SER A 88 -11.99 -36.91 34.25
N THR A 89 -13.03 -37.56 33.71
CA THR A 89 -13.33 -37.52 32.27
C THR A 89 -13.80 -36.13 31.84
N THR A 90 -14.71 -35.50 32.60
CA THR A 90 -15.19 -34.15 32.26
C THR A 90 -14.07 -33.11 32.33
N LEU A 91 -13.12 -33.26 33.26
CA LEU A 91 -11.94 -32.40 33.34
C LEU A 91 -11.00 -32.61 32.14
N ALA A 92 -10.82 -33.85 31.69
CA ALA A 92 -10.04 -34.14 30.48
C ALA A 92 -10.68 -33.50 29.24
N ASP A 93 -12.00 -33.63 29.08
CA ASP A 93 -12.74 -33.02 27.97
C ASP A 93 -12.64 -31.50 27.99
N ALA A 94 -12.81 -30.87 29.16
CA ALA A 94 -12.67 -29.42 29.31
C ALA A 94 -11.25 -28.92 28.96
N ARG A 95 -10.21 -29.69 29.31
CA ARG A 95 -8.82 -29.40 28.91
C ARG A 95 -8.64 -29.48 27.40
N ASN A 96 -9.18 -30.51 26.76
CA ASN A 96 -9.12 -30.66 25.31
C ASN A 96 -9.83 -29.50 24.60
N GLN A 97 -11.04 -29.15 25.03
CA GLN A 97 -11.77 -27.99 24.50
C GLN A 97 -10.98 -26.69 24.67
N THR A 98 -10.31 -26.51 25.81
CA THR A 98 -9.48 -25.32 26.05
C THR A 98 -8.30 -25.26 25.09
N ASN A 99 -7.64 -26.40 24.83
CA ASN A 99 -6.54 -26.49 23.86
C ASN A 99 -7.02 -26.19 22.44
N ASP A 100 -8.17 -26.74 22.05
CA ASP A 100 -8.77 -26.49 20.73
C ASP A 100 -9.11 -25.00 20.56
N ASN A 101 -9.75 -24.40 21.56
CA ASN A 101 -10.06 -22.97 21.58
C ASN A 101 -8.79 -22.11 21.48
N TYR A 102 -7.70 -22.50 22.16
CA TYR A 102 -6.43 -21.79 22.05
C TYR A 102 -5.84 -21.88 20.64
N SER A 103 -5.93 -23.04 19.99
CA SER A 103 -5.48 -23.23 18.61
C SER A 103 -6.28 -22.37 17.62
N LEU A 104 -7.60 -22.30 17.80
CA LEU A 104 -8.49 -21.45 17.00
C LEU A 104 -8.15 -19.97 17.19
N LEU A 105 -7.98 -19.52 18.44
CA LEU A 105 -7.60 -18.15 18.75
C LEU A 105 -6.26 -17.77 18.12
N ARG A 106 -5.28 -18.69 18.13
CA ARG A 106 -3.98 -18.49 17.48
C ARG A 106 -4.15 -18.32 15.97
N ASN A 107 -4.93 -19.18 15.33
CA ASN A 107 -5.20 -19.11 13.89
C ASN A 107 -5.89 -17.80 13.51
N GLU A 108 -6.89 -17.37 14.26
CA GLU A 108 -7.58 -16.09 14.03
C GLU A 108 -6.63 -14.90 14.21
N ARG A 109 -5.80 -14.88 15.25
CA ARG A 109 -4.76 -13.85 15.43
C ARG A 109 -3.80 -13.78 14.24
N CYS A 110 -3.39 -14.93 13.70
CA CYS A 110 -2.56 -14.98 12.50
C CYS A 110 -3.30 -14.40 11.28
N LYS A 111 -4.58 -14.75 11.06
CA LYS A 111 -5.40 -14.18 9.99
C LYS A 111 -5.54 -12.67 10.13
N THR A 112 -5.85 -12.16 11.32
CA THR A 112 -5.95 -10.71 11.60
C THR A 112 -4.63 -9.99 11.32
N THR A 113 -3.49 -10.58 11.71
CA THR A 113 -2.17 -9.99 11.46
C THR A 113 -1.85 -9.90 9.97
N ARG A 114 -2.17 -10.95 9.20
CA ARG A 114 -2.05 -10.95 7.74
C ARG A 114 -2.94 -9.89 7.11
N ALA A 115 -4.21 -9.81 7.53
CA ALA A 115 -5.15 -8.80 7.05
C ALA A 115 -4.64 -7.36 7.32
N ARG A 116 -4.15 -7.08 8.53
CA ARG A 116 -3.54 -5.79 8.88
C ARG A 116 -2.33 -5.46 8.01
N SER A 117 -1.49 -6.45 7.74
CA SER A 117 -0.31 -6.26 6.87
C SER A 117 -0.73 -5.96 5.42
N SER A 118 -1.78 -6.64 4.93
CA SER A 118 -2.38 -6.37 3.62
C SER A 118 -2.97 -4.96 3.53
N ILE A 119 -3.70 -4.51 4.57
CA ILE A 119 -4.27 -3.16 4.63
C ILE A 119 -3.17 -2.11 4.53
N LYS A 120 -2.09 -2.25 5.31
CA LYS A 120 -0.95 -1.33 5.24
C LYS A 120 -0.31 -1.30 3.85
N ALA A 121 -0.15 -2.47 3.21
CA ALA A 121 0.36 -2.52 1.84
C ALA A 121 -0.57 -1.78 0.86
N THR A 122 -1.89 -1.97 0.96
CA THR A 122 -2.84 -1.25 0.12
C THR A 122 -2.85 0.25 0.37
N GLU A 123 -2.71 0.69 1.62
CA GLU A 123 -2.58 2.12 1.98
C GLU A 123 -1.33 2.73 1.33
N THR A 124 -0.19 2.03 1.36
CA THR A 124 1.03 2.52 0.69
C THR A 124 0.88 2.62 -0.83
N ILE A 125 0.18 1.67 -1.46
CA ILE A 125 -0.09 1.72 -2.90
C ILE A 125 -1.04 2.89 -3.22
N LEU A 126 -2.08 3.09 -2.42
CA LEU A 126 -3.03 4.18 -2.61
C LEU A 126 -2.34 5.55 -2.51
N LEU A 127 -1.47 5.75 -1.52
CA LEU A 127 -0.68 6.97 -1.40
C LEU A 127 0.25 7.20 -2.62
N ALA A 128 0.88 6.14 -3.15
CA ALA A 128 1.69 6.26 -4.35
C ALA A 128 0.84 6.67 -5.57
N CYS A 129 -0.32 6.05 -5.76
CA CYS A 129 -1.27 6.43 -6.82
C CYS A 129 -1.75 7.88 -6.69
N GLU A 130 -2.01 8.37 -5.48
CA GLU A 130 -2.42 9.76 -5.25
C GLU A 130 -1.31 10.75 -5.66
N LEU A 131 -0.05 10.42 -5.39
CA LEU A 131 1.09 11.24 -5.81
C LEU A 131 1.25 11.22 -7.34
N ASP A 132 1.08 10.05 -7.97
CA ASP A 132 1.14 9.93 -9.43
C ASP A 132 0.00 10.73 -10.11
N ILE A 133 -1.21 10.70 -9.55
CA ILE A 133 -2.34 11.50 -10.04
C ILE A 133 -2.01 13.00 -9.96
N ARG A 134 -1.49 13.48 -8.82
CA ARG A 134 -1.10 14.90 -8.68
C ARG A 134 -0.02 15.30 -9.68
N ALA A 135 1.01 14.46 -9.86
CA ALA A 135 2.05 14.72 -10.84
C ALA A 135 1.49 14.78 -12.27
N ALA A 136 0.54 13.92 -12.62
CA ALA A 136 -0.14 13.95 -13.91
C ALA A 136 -1.01 15.20 -14.08
N GLU A 137 -1.70 15.65 -13.04
CA GLU A 137 -2.47 16.90 -13.05
C GLU A 137 -1.58 18.13 -13.27
N GLU A 138 -0.43 18.20 -12.60
CA GLU A 138 0.56 19.27 -12.79
C GLU A 138 1.10 19.30 -14.23
N GLN A 139 1.42 18.12 -14.79
CA GLN A 139 1.85 18.00 -16.19
C GLN A 139 0.75 18.45 -17.17
N LEU A 140 -0.50 18.08 -16.90
CA LEU A 140 -1.64 18.48 -17.73
C LEU A 140 -1.84 20.00 -17.70
N GLN A 141 -1.75 20.63 -16.53
CA GLN A 141 -1.81 22.09 -16.39
C GLN A 141 -0.67 22.78 -17.16
N ALA A 142 0.56 22.26 -17.05
CA ALA A 142 1.70 22.80 -17.79
C ALA A 142 1.51 22.70 -19.32
N LEU A 143 0.99 21.58 -19.81
CA LEU A 143 0.67 21.39 -21.23
C LEU A 143 -0.48 22.29 -21.70
N GLN A 144 -1.50 22.50 -20.87
CA GLN A 144 -2.58 23.44 -21.16
C GLN A 144 -2.05 24.87 -21.30
N ALA A 145 -1.21 25.33 -20.36
CA ALA A 145 -0.57 26.64 -20.44
C ALA A 145 0.33 26.78 -21.69
N ALA A 146 1.09 25.73 -22.04
CA ALA A 146 1.90 25.73 -23.25
C ALA A 146 1.04 25.81 -24.53
N ASN A 147 -0.10 25.10 -24.57
CA ASN A 147 -1.04 25.16 -25.68
C ASN A 147 -1.68 26.56 -25.82
N GLU A 148 -2.02 27.22 -24.72
CA GLU A 148 -2.54 28.60 -24.75
C GLU A 148 -1.50 29.58 -25.29
N GLN A 149 -0.23 29.45 -24.87
CA GLN A 149 0.87 30.24 -25.40
C GLN A 149 1.05 30.01 -26.91
N LEU A 150 1.05 28.74 -27.35
CA LEU A 150 1.13 28.40 -28.76
C LEU A 150 -0.03 29.00 -29.56
N ALA A 151 -1.26 28.88 -29.07
CA ALA A 151 -2.43 29.48 -29.71
C ALA A 151 -2.30 31.01 -29.84
N ALA A 152 -1.79 31.68 -28.80
CA ALA A 152 -1.52 33.12 -28.85
C ALA A 152 -0.44 33.48 -29.87
N THR A 153 0.64 32.69 -29.95
CA THR A 153 1.71 32.91 -30.95
C THR A 153 1.22 32.70 -32.38
N ILE A 154 0.43 31.66 -32.64
CA ILE A 154 -0.18 31.41 -33.95
C ILE A 154 -1.05 32.60 -34.36
N LYS A 155 -1.93 33.07 -33.47
CA LYS A 155 -2.78 34.24 -33.73
C LYS A 155 -1.97 35.51 -34.02
N ALA A 156 -0.85 35.71 -33.33
CA ALA A 156 0.04 36.85 -33.59
C ALA A 156 0.71 36.75 -34.97
N LEU A 157 1.18 35.56 -35.35
CA LEU A 157 1.76 35.29 -36.66
C LEU A 157 0.73 35.43 -37.79
N ASP A 158 -0.50 34.94 -37.61
CA ASP A 158 -1.59 35.11 -38.59
C ASP A 158 -1.90 36.59 -38.82
N ASN A 159 -2.00 37.38 -37.75
CA ASN A 159 -2.22 38.82 -37.85
C ASN A 159 -1.07 39.54 -38.56
N ARG A 160 0.18 39.15 -38.29
CA ARG A 160 1.36 39.70 -38.96
C ARG A 160 1.35 39.36 -40.45
N THR A 161 1.13 38.09 -40.78
CA THR A 161 1.07 37.59 -42.15
C THR A 161 -0.05 38.26 -42.94
N SER A 162 -1.23 38.45 -42.32
CA SER A 162 -2.34 39.19 -42.91
C SER A 162 -1.99 40.64 -43.24
N LYS A 163 -1.31 41.35 -42.32
CA LYS A 163 -0.81 42.72 -42.56
C LYS A 163 0.23 42.77 -43.68
N GLU A 164 1.19 41.85 -43.68
CA GLU A 164 2.22 41.78 -44.72
C GLU A 164 1.59 41.48 -46.09
N ASN A 165 0.63 40.55 -46.15
CA ASN A 165 -0.12 40.25 -47.38
C ASN A 165 -0.91 41.45 -47.90
N LEU A 166 -1.55 42.23 -47.01
CA LEU A 166 -2.22 43.48 -47.39
C LEU A 166 -1.23 44.51 -47.97
N GLN A 167 -0.07 44.70 -47.33
CA GLN A 167 0.96 45.60 -47.84
C GLN A 167 1.49 45.18 -49.21
N ILE A 168 1.72 43.89 -49.41
CA ILE A 168 2.14 43.33 -50.71
C ILE A 168 1.05 43.55 -51.76
N SER A 169 -0.23 43.31 -51.40
CA SER A 169 -1.37 43.55 -52.29
C SER A 169 -1.48 45.02 -52.71
N ASP A 170 -1.39 45.95 -51.75
CA ASP A 170 -1.39 47.40 -52.01
C ASP A 170 -0.22 47.83 -52.89
N ALA A 171 0.99 47.31 -52.60
CA ALA A 171 2.17 47.59 -53.41
C ALA A 171 2.00 47.09 -54.85
N ARG A 172 1.45 45.88 -55.03
CA ARG A 172 1.12 45.33 -56.35
C ARG A 172 0.09 46.20 -57.08
N GLY A 173 -0.95 46.68 -56.40
CA GLY A 173 -1.95 47.57 -56.98
C GLY A 173 -1.40 48.95 -57.37
N ARG A 174 -0.44 49.49 -56.61
CA ARG A 174 0.21 50.79 -56.88
C ARG A 174 1.28 50.71 -57.96
N ALA A 175 1.97 49.57 -58.10
CA ALA A 175 3.09 49.41 -59.02
C ALA A 175 2.78 49.86 -60.46
N PRO A 176 1.65 49.48 -61.10
CA PRO A 176 1.30 49.93 -62.45
C PRO A 176 1.14 51.45 -62.56
N LYS A 177 0.60 52.11 -61.53
CA LYS A 177 0.39 53.56 -61.50
C LYS A 177 1.71 54.30 -61.30
N VAL A 178 2.59 53.76 -60.47
CA VAL A 178 3.95 54.31 -60.26
C VAL A 178 4.78 54.17 -61.54
N THR A 179 4.75 53.00 -62.20
CA THR A 179 5.47 52.76 -63.45
C THR A 179 4.90 53.61 -64.59
N SER A 180 3.58 53.72 -64.74
CA SER A 180 2.96 54.56 -65.77
C SER A 180 3.27 56.05 -65.57
N ASN A 181 3.22 56.55 -64.33
CA ASN A 181 3.60 57.92 -64.01
C ASN A 181 5.10 58.19 -64.27
N ALA A 182 5.97 57.23 -63.96
CA ALA A 182 7.40 57.34 -64.27
C ALA A 182 7.65 57.40 -65.78
N ILE A 183 6.98 56.54 -66.56
CA ILE A 183 7.03 56.55 -68.03
C ILE A 183 6.49 57.88 -68.58
N ALA A 184 5.36 58.36 -68.08
CA ALA A 184 4.77 59.63 -68.50
C ALA A 184 5.69 60.82 -68.20
N LYS A 185 6.29 60.86 -67.00
CA LYS A 185 7.30 61.88 -66.65
C LYS A 185 8.54 61.80 -67.54
N ALA A 186 9.01 60.59 -67.87
CA ALA A 186 10.14 60.41 -68.77
C ALA A 186 9.83 60.90 -70.19
N LYS A 187 8.62 60.62 -70.70
CA LYS A 187 8.13 61.13 -72.00
C LYS A 187 7.96 62.65 -72.02
N ALA A 188 7.43 63.24 -70.95
CA ALA A 188 7.21 64.68 -70.84
C ALA A 188 8.52 65.48 -70.70
N LYS A 189 9.59 64.85 -70.19
CA LYS A 189 10.90 65.48 -70.08
C LYS A 189 11.56 65.54 -71.45
N ALA A 190 11.40 66.68 -72.13
CA ALA A 190 12.07 66.95 -73.39
C ALA A 190 13.57 66.65 -73.27
N LEU A 191 14.06 65.73 -74.10
CA LEU A 191 15.49 65.46 -74.25
C LEU A 191 16.15 66.80 -74.56
N THR A 192 16.94 67.29 -73.62
CA THR A 192 17.64 68.57 -73.75
C THR A 192 19.12 68.26 -73.90
N PHE A 193 19.68 68.53 -75.07
CA PHE A 193 21.11 68.45 -75.29
C PHE A 193 21.75 69.68 -74.63
N LYS A 194 22.38 69.46 -73.48
CA LYS A 194 23.10 70.50 -72.77
C LYS A 194 24.49 70.64 -73.37
N LEU A 195 24.73 71.70 -74.12
CA LEU A 195 26.06 72.04 -74.62
C LEU A 195 27.01 72.44 -73.50
N THR A 196 26.47 72.89 -72.37
CA THR A 196 27.25 73.35 -71.22
C THR A 196 26.92 72.57 -69.95
N LYS A 197 27.93 72.32 -69.11
CA LYS A 197 27.77 71.80 -67.75
C LYS A 197 28.48 72.77 -66.80
N GLY A 198 27.72 73.43 -65.93
CA GLY A 198 28.26 74.46 -65.03
C GLY A 198 28.76 75.72 -65.76
N GLY A 199 28.17 76.08 -66.90
CA GLY A 199 28.56 77.25 -67.70
C GLY A 199 29.75 77.03 -68.64
N VAL A 200 30.49 75.93 -68.48
CA VAL A 200 31.57 75.51 -69.39
C VAL A 200 31.02 74.57 -70.45
N TYR A 201 31.45 74.73 -71.70
CA TYR A 201 31.06 73.83 -72.79
C TYR A 201 31.62 72.43 -72.55
N THR A 202 30.80 71.41 -72.78
CA THR A 202 31.21 70.03 -72.56
C THR A 202 32.24 69.62 -73.62
N PRO A 203 33.16 68.69 -73.30
CA PRO A 203 34.13 68.18 -74.27
C PRO A 203 33.46 67.60 -75.53
N GLN A 204 32.27 67.02 -75.37
CA GLN A 204 31.44 66.50 -76.47
C GLN A 204 30.92 67.63 -77.37
N ALA A 205 30.48 68.75 -76.79
CA ALA A 205 30.06 69.93 -77.55
C ALA A 205 31.25 70.51 -78.33
N HIS A 206 32.42 70.63 -77.72
CA HIS A 206 33.65 71.08 -78.40
C HIS A 206 34.04 70.13 -79.55
N ALA A 207 34.01 68.82 -79.31
CA ALA A 207 34.31 67.82 -80.33
C ALA A 207 33.31 67.89 -81.51
N LEU A 208 32.03 68.06 -81.22
CA LEU A 208 31.00 68.26 -82.25
C LEU A 208 31.25 69.54 -83.06
N GLY A 209 31.60 70.64 -82.38
CA GLY A 209 31.95 71.91 -83.03
C GLY A 209 33.13 71.76 -83.98
N ARG A 210 34.22 71.11 -83.53
CA ARG A 210 35.39 70.82 -84.38
C ARG A 210 35.06 69.92 -85.55
N LYS A 211 34.27 68.87 -85.33
CA LYS A 211 33.88 67.93 -86.39
C LYS A 211 33.05 68.62 -87.48
N LEU A 212 32.11 69.48 -87.09
CA LEU A 212 31.31 70.25 -88.04
C LEU A 212 32.15 71.25 -88.84
N GLU A 213 33.11 71.92 -88.21
CA GLU A 213 34.06 72.77 -88.94
C GLU A 213 34.92 71.97 -89.91
N SER A 214 35.46 70.83 -89.50
CA SER A 214 36.27 69.94 -90.36
C SER A 214 35.51 69.44 -91.60
N HIS A 215 34.17 69.45 -91.55
CA HIS A 215 33.30 69.13 -92.69
C HIS A 215 32.92 70.37 -93.51
N GLY A 216 33.70 71.45 -93.41
CA GLY A 216 33.57 72.66 -94.24
C GLY A 216 32.51 73.65 -93.77
N ARG A 217 31.96 73.52 -92.55
CA ARG A 217 31.03 74.52 -92.01
C ARG A 217 31.81 75.70 -91.45
N SER A 218 31.54 76.90 -91.96
CA SER A 218 32.06 78.13 -91.38
C SER A 218 31.69 78.25 -89.90
N GLN A 219 32.65 78.68 -89.07
CA GLN A 219 32.55 78.77 -87.60
C GLN A 219 31.32 79.56 -87.12
N GLU A 220 30.86 80.53 -87.91
CA GLU A 220 29.69 81.35 -87.62
C GLU A 220 28.38 80.55 -87.62
N PHE A 221 28.32 79.51 -88.45
CA PHE A 221 27.14 78.67 -88.66
C PHE A 221 27.18 77.36 -87.89
N VAL A 222 28.32 76.95 -87.32
CA VAL A 222 28.43 75.71 -86.53
C VAL A 222 27.42 75.68 -85.38
N GLY A 223 27.26 76.79 -84.65
CA GLY A 223 26.28 76.88 -83.57
C GLY A 223 24.83 76.71 -84.04
N VAL A 224 24.51 77.21 -85.24
CA VAL A 224 23.18 77.06 -85.86
C VAL A 224 22.96 75.61 -86.28
N ALA A 225 23.95 75.03 -86.96
CA ALA A 225 23.88 73.65 -87.43
C ALA A 225 23.64 72.65 -86.29
N ILE A 226 24.31 72.84 -85.14
CA ILE A 226 24.06 72.01 -83.95
C ILE A 226 22.61 72.15 -83.48
N GLN A 227 22.08 73.37 -83.43
CA GLN A 227 20.69 73.60 -83.03
C GLN A 227 19.69 72.99 -84.01
N ASP A 228 19.93 73.10 -85.31
CA ASP A 228 19.06 72.54 -86.35
C ASP A 228 19.06 71.01 -86.31
N VAL A 229 20.23 70.38 -86.14
CA VAL A 229 20.35 68.93 -85.99
C VAL A 229 19.66 68.47 -84.71
N CYS A 230 19.88 69.16 -83.58
CA CYS A 230 19.17 68.85 -82.34
C CYS A 230 17.65 69.00 -82.52
N LYS A 231 17.19 70.08 -83.17
CA LYS A 231 15.77 70.33 -83.45
C LYS A 231 15.17 69.25 -84.36
N ALA A 232 15.86 68.86 -85.41
CA ALA A 232 15.46 67.77 -86.31
C ALA A 232 15.38 66.42 -85.59
N ALA A 233 16.26 66.19 -84.61
CA ALA A 233 16.23 65.00 -83.75
C ALA A 233 15.19 65.08 -82.60
N GLY A 234 14.38 66.15 -82.54
CA GLY A 234 13.39 66.35 -81.47
C GLY A 234 14.01 66.67 -80.09
N VAL A 235 15.27 67.11 -80.07
CA VAL A 235 16.05 67.41 -78.87
C VAL A 235 16.20 68.93 -78.73
N LYS A 236 15.84 69.48 -77.57
CA LYS A 236 16.02 70.91 -77.30
C LYS A 236 17.50 71.19 -77.04
N CYS A 237 18.10 72.12 -77.78
CA CYS A 237 19.45 72.59 -77.48
C CYS A 237 19.37 73.71 -76.45
N ASP A 238 20.13 73.64 -75.36
CA ASP A 238 20.07 74.60 -74.26
C ASP A 238 20.54 76.01 -74.65
N ARG A 239 21.57 76.09 -75.52
CA ARG A 239 22.19 77.34 -75.98
C ARG A 239 22.68 77.20 -77.42
N ARG A 240 23.10 78.30 -78.04
CA ARG A 240 23.83 78.31 -79.30
C ARG A 240 25.32 78.43 -79.02
N MET A 241 26.17 77.68 -79.73
CA MET A 241 27.61 77.91 -79.66
C MET A 241 27.96 79.18 -80.44
N SER A 242 28.58 80.17 -79.79
CA SER A 242 28.97 81.41 -80.46
C SER A 242 30.19 81.19 -81.37
N ARG A 243 30.36 82.00 -82.42
CA ARG A 243 31.54 81.96 -83.30
C ARG A 243 32.85 81.98 -82.51
N ARG A 244 32.94 82.84 -81.49
CA ARG A 244 34.12 82.94 -80.62
C ARG A 244 34.35 81.65 -79.83
N THR A 245 33.30 81.02 -79.34
CA THR A 245 33.40 79.75 -78.61
C THR A 245 33.82 78.61 -79.53
N VAL A 246 33.27 78.54 -80.75
CA VAL A 246 33.69 77.57 -81.77
C VAL A 246 35.17 77.76 -82.07
N GLY A 247 35.60 79.00 -82.35
CA GLY A 247 37.01 79.34 -82.60
C GLY A 247 37.94 78.95 -81.45
N ARG A 248 37.51 79.15 -80.19
CA ARG A 248 38.27 78.66 -79.01
C ARG A 248 38.34 77.15 -78.96
N ALA A 249 37.24 76.44 -79.15
CA ALA A 249 37.21 74.97 -79.12
C ALA A 249 38.11 74.34 -80.19
N ILE A 250 38.28 75.01 -81.32
CA ILE A 250 39.21 74.64 -82.40
C ILE A 250 40.64 74.97 -82.00
N GLY A 251 40.91 76.21 -81.60
CA GLY A 251 42.26 76.64 -81.19
C GLY A 251 42.81 75.79 -80.04
N GLU A 252 42.01 75.55 -79.01
CA GLU A 252 42.34 74.65 -77.89
C GLU A 252 42.56 73.21 -78.37
N GLY A 253 41.77 72.73 -79.35
CA GLY A 253 41.93 71.40 -79.92
C GLY A 253 43.20 71.23 -80.77
N VAL A 254 43.62 72.28 -81.50
CA VAL A 254 44.86 72.30 -82.28
C VAL A 254 46.09 72.39 -81.38
N VAL A 255 46.00 73.12 -80.26
CA VAL A 255 47.06 73.16 -79.24
C VAL A 255 47.18 71.82 -78.52
N ALA A 256 46.07 71.19 -78.15
CA ALA A 256 46.05 69.87 -77.51
C ALA A 256 46.49 68.72 -78.43
N ALA A 257 46.51 68.91 -79.76
CA ALA A 257 47.02 67.93 -80.72
C ALA A 257 48.53 68.09 -81.01
N LYS A 258 49.15 69.18 -80.55
CA LYS A 258 50.60 69.47 -80.71
C LYS A 258 51.44 69.16 -79.46
N VAL A 259 50.78 68.83 -78.34
CA VAL A 259 51.37 68.32 -77.10
C VAL A 259 51.08 66.84 -77.01
#